data_AF-A0A1V6D7D2-F1
#
_entry.id   AF-A0A1V6D7D2-F1
#
_cell.length_a   1.000
_cell.length_b   1.000
_cell.length_c   1.000
_cell.angle_alpha   90.00
_cell.angle_beta   90.00
_cell.angle_gamma   90.00
#
_symmetry.space_group_name_H-M   'P 1'
#
loop_
_entity.id
_entity.type
_entity.pdbx_description
1 polymer ?
#
loop_
_entity_poly.entity_id
_entity_poly.type
_entity_poly.pdbx_seq_one_letter_code
_entity_poly.pdbx_strand_id
1 'polypeptide(L)'
;MRIVVTGQVGLDKQAFLERVARIVRDQHRDLTLCHVGQRMYAEAPDVAPGRILDLPLSRLTSLRRSVFKDVLALCERSANVIINTHATFRWRHGLFYAFDYDLMKALNADLYVVLVDNIDRVHYRLRRDGHADHTLKDLMVWREEEVLATELLAQIVRGHGCFYIASRGEQDERSDCPAMLANLLLRPNLRKAYLSFPMSHVSSDSSGALLGEIETFRREMKRHFTCFDPGDVEEKFLCAMALEAARDAHRTIEVGPPGERAVLETHQVLDIISDIDGQIYARDFKLIDQSDMIVSLVPAQADGRPALSSGVERELQHAHEATKDVFVIWRPGAAPSPFVTETATRVFRSVSEAVQFFLDNGFIPPPAAGGLFQ
;
A
#
# COMPACT_ATOMS: atom_id res chain seq x y z
N MET A 1 -12.40 8.51 14.96
CA MET A 1 -11.22 8.21 14.12
C MET A 1 -11.27 9.07 12.87
N ARG A 2 -10.21 9.82 12.57
CA ARG A 2 -10.06 10.66 11.37
C ARG A 2 -8.86 10.17 10.58
N ILE A 3 -9.04 9.78 9.33
CA ILE A 3 -7.94 9.34 8.47
C ILE A 3 -7.85 10.25 7.26
N VAL A 4 -6.67 10.78 7.00
CA VAL A 4 -6.35 11.47 5.75
C VAL A 4 -5.74 10.46 4.81
N VAL A 5 -6.32 10.32 3.61
CA VAL A 5 -5.83 9.42 2.57
C VAL A 5 -5.35 10.25 1.38
N THR A 6 -4.07 10.11 1.07
CA THR A 6 -3.38 10.75 -0.05
C THR A 6 -2.96 9.70 -1.09
N GLY A 7 -2.33 10.13 -2.18
CA GLY A 7 -1.92 9.24 -3.26
C GLY A 7 -1.95 10.00 -4.59
N GLN A 8 -1.05 9.65 -5.50
CA GLN A 8 -0.97 10.28 -6.81
C GLN A 8 -2.27 10.12 -7.63
N VAL A 9 -2.46 10.98 -8.64
CA VAL A 9 -3.57 10.83 -9.58
C VAL A 9 -3.38 9.53 -10.39
N GLY A 10 -4.48 8.89 -10.79
CA GLY A 10 -4.44 7.58 -11.47
C GLY A 10 -4.52 6.37 -10.55
N LEU A 11 -4.73 6.57 -9.23
CA LEU A 11 -4.96 5.47 -8.29
C LEU A 11 -6.43 5.05 -8.16
N ASP A 12 -7.37 5.75 -8.80
CA ASP A 12 -8.82 5.53 -8.60
C ASP A 12 -9.22 5.48 -7.11
N LYS A 13 -8.64 6.38 -6.28
CA LYS A 13 -8.81 6.40 -4.81
C LYS A 13 -10.28 6.39 -4.38
N GLN A 14 -11.16 7.04 -5.15
CA GLN A 14 -12.58 7.05 -4.86
C GLN A 14 -13.16 5.64 -4.82
N ALA A 15 -12.98 4.85 -5.88
CA ALA A 15 -13.49 3.47 -5.94
C ALA A 15 -12.90 2.59 -4.84
N PHE A 16 -11.60 2.75 -4.54
CA PHE A 16 -10.96 2.06 -3.42
C PHE A 16 -11.60 2.41 -2.07
N LEU A 17 -11.82 3.70 -1.79
CA LEU A 17 -12.38 4.15 -0.51
C LEU A 17 -13.88 3.86 -0.38
N GLU A 18 -14.62 3.77 -1.48
CA GLU A 18 -15.99 3.28 -1.48
C GLU A 18 -16.07 1.80 -1.09
N ARG A 19 -15.09 0.97 -1.49
CA ARG A 19 -14.95 -0.41 -0.98
C ARG A 19 -14.68 -0.45 0.52
N VAL A 20 -13.76 0.38 1.01
CA VAL A 20 -13.49 0.51 2.45
C VAL A 20 -14.77 0.89 3.19
N ALA A 21 -15.54 1.84 2.65
CA ALA A 21 -16.80 2.27 3.25
C ALA A 21 -17.86 1.18 3.27
N ARG A 22 -17.94 0.33 2.24
CA ARG A 22 -18.80 -0.86 2.26
C ARG A 22 -18.41 -1.80 3.40
N ILE A 23 -17.14 -2.19 3.50
CA ILE A 23 -16.62 -3.08 4.55
C ILE A 23 -16.93 -2.54 5.96
N VAL A 24 -16.80 -1.23 6.17
CA VAL A 24 -17.07 -0.60 7.47
C VAL A 24 -18.57 -0.60 7.79
N ARG A 25 -19.43 -0.34 6.80
CA ARG A 25 -20.89 -0.37 6.95
C ARG A 25 -21.43 -1.77 7.17
N ASP A 26 -20.84 -2.77 6.53
CA ASP A 26 -21.17 -4.19 6.73
C ASP A 26 -20.87 -4.66 8.16
N GLN A 27 -19.96 -3.97 8.87
CA GLN A 27 -19.70 -4.16 10.30
C GLN A 27 -20.60 -3.28 11.20
N HIS A 28 -21.67 -2.69 10.65
CA HIS A 28 -22.60 -1.80 11.34
C HIS A 28 -21.91 -0.62 12.05
N ARG A 29 -20.87 -0.05 11.42
CA ARG A 29 -20.19 1.15 11.89
C ARG A 29 -20.45 2.32 10.96
N ASP A 30 -20.67 3.49 11.54
CA ASP A 30 -20.81 4.73 10.77
C ASP A 30 -19.45 5.18 10.23
N LEU A 31 -19.46 5.69 8.99
CA LEU A 31 -18.31 6.26 8.31
C LEU A 31 -18.75 7.35 7.35
N THR A 32 -18.18 8.53 7.55
CA THR A 32 -18.28 9.64 6.61
C THR A 32 -17.07 9.66 5.67
N LEU A 33 -17.32 9.62 4.36
CA LEU A 33 -16.29 9.72 3.33
C LEU A 33 -16.31 11.11 2.69
N CYS A 34 -15.19 11.82 2.73
CA CYS A 34 -15.05 13.17 2.19
C CYS A 34 -14.08 13.19 1.02
N HIS A 35 -14.60 13.30 -0.21
CA HIS A 35 -13.79 13.51 -1.41
C HIS A 35 -13.57 15.00 -1.66
N VAL A 36 -12.38 15.50 -1.30
CA VAL A 36 -12.04 16.92 -1.42
C VAL A 36 -12.17 17.39 -2.88
N GLY A 37 -11.67 16.61 -3.84
CA GLY A 37 -11.76 16.95 -5.26
C GLY A 37 -13.21 17.13 -5.76
N GLN A 38 -14.11 16.21 -5.43
CA GLN A 38 -15.53 16.31 -5.82
C GLN A 38 -16.21 17.53 -5.18
N ARG A 39 -15.92 17.79 -3.90
CA ARG A 39 -16.46 18.95 -3.19
C ARG A 39 -15.97 20.26 -3.81
N MET A 40 -14.71 20.32 -4.25
CA MET A 40 -14.19 21.48 -4.96
C MET A 40 -14.90 21.71 -6.31
N TYR A 41 -15.22 20.66 -7.05
CA TYR A 41 -16.06 20.78 -8.26
C TYR A 41 -17.49 21.23 -7.94
N ALA A 42 -18.09 20.74 -6.85
CA ALA A 42 -19.43 21.15 -6.44
C ALA A 42 -19.49 22.64 -6.06
N GLU A 43 -18.42 23.19 -5.47
CA GLU A 43 -18.30 24.61 -5.13
C GLU A 43 -17.94 25.51 -6.34
N ALA A 44 -17.40 24.92 -7.41
CA ALA A 44 -17.01 25.62 -8.63
C ALA A 44 -17.71 25.03 -9.88
N PRO A 45 -19.05 25.17 -10.00
CA PRO A 45 -19.81 24.60 -11.11
C PRO A 45 -19.48 25.21 -12.47
N ASP A 46 -18.76 26.34 -12.50
CA ASP A 46 -18.24 26.97 -13.72
C ASP A 46 -17.02 26.24 -14.31
N VAL A 47 -16.42 25.30 -13.56
CA VAL A 47 -15.20 24.59 -13.96
C VAL A 47 -15.57 23.27 -14.62
N ALA A 48 -15.12 23.09 -15.88
CA ALA A 48 -15.35 21.86 -16.60
C ALA A 48 -14.69 20.65 -15.92
N PRO A 49 -15.30 19.45 -15.97
CA PRO A 49 -14.69 18.23 -15.45
C PRO A 49 -13.27 18.01 -16.00
N GLY A 50 -12.35 17.61 -15.13
CA GLY A 50 -10.93 17.41 -15.45
C GLY A 50 -10.09 18.68 -15.52
N ARG A 51 -10.69 19.88 -15.42
CA ARG A 51 -10.00 21.17 -15.58
C ARG A 51 -9.74 21.92 -14.27
N ILE A 52 -10.02 21.33 -13.11
CA ILE A 52 -9.84 22.04 -11.84
C ILE A 52 -8.39 22.44 -11.55
N LEU A 53 -7.43 21.65 -12.01
CA LEU A 53 -6.00 21.97 -11.86
C LEU A 53 -5.51 23.03 -12.86
N ASP A 54 -6.32 23.40 -13.87
CA ASP A 54 -6.01 24.51 -14.79
C ASP A 54 -6.33 25.89 -14.18
N LEU A 55 -6.98 25.93 -13.01
CA LEU A 55 -7.26 27.19 -12.31
C LEU A 55 -5.99 27.86 -11.78
N PRO A 56 -5.98 29.21 -11.67
CA PRO A 56 -4.92 29.91 -10.95
C PRO A 56 -4.75 29.38 -9.52
N LEU A 57 -3.49 29.25 -9.06
CA LEU A 57 -3.17 28.67 -7.74
C LEU A 57 -3.92 29.36 -6.58
N SER A 58 -4.12 30.68 -6.66
CA SER A 58 -4.88 31.44 -5.65
C SER A 58 -6.34 31.00 -5.57
N ARG A 59 -6.99 30.77 -6.72
CA ARG A 59 -8.36 30.26 -6.80
C ARG A 59 -8.44 28.82 -6.32
N LEU A 60 -7.51 27.96 -6.74
CA LEU A 60 -7.44 26.57 -6.30
C LEU A 60 -7.27 26.47 -4.77
N THR A 61 -6.39 27.30 -4.20
CA THR A 61 -6.17 27.38 -2.75
C THR A 61 -7.42 27.87 -2.02
N SER A 62 -8.09 28.89 -2.54
CA SER A 62 -9.31 29.45 -1.93
C SER A 62 -10.44 28.42 -1.91
N LEU A 63 -10.67 27.72 -3.04
CA LEU A 63 -11.66 26.63 -3.14
C LEU A 63 -11.35 25.51 -2.15
N ARG A 64 -10.09 25.06 -2.12
CA ARG A 64 -9.68 23.99 -1.19
C ARG A 64 -9.90 24.41 0.26
N ARG A 65 -9.51 25.63 0.64
CA ARG A 65 -9.70 26.16 2.00
C ARG A 65 -11.18 26.24 2.38
N SER A 66 -12.05 26.62 1.44
CA SER A 66 -13.50 26.68 1.65
C SER A 66 -14.08 25.28 1.89
N VAL A 67 -13.88 24.35 0.96
CA VAL A 67 -14.26 22.93 1.09
C VAL A 67 -13.78 22.31 2.40
N PHE A 68 -12.55 22.59 2.81
CA PHE A 68 -11.99 21.98 4.01
C PHE A 68 -12.65 22.47 5.29
N LYS A 69 -13.16 23.71 5.34
CA LYS A 69 -13.94 24.19 6.49
C LYS A 69 -15.21 23.36 6.69
N ASP A 70 -15.87 22.98 5.60
CA ASP A 70 -17.04 22.10 5.66
C ASP A 70 -16.65 20.69 6.12
N VAL A 71 -15.48 20.19 5.67
CA VAL A 71 -14.94 18.90 6.15
C VAL A 71 -14.68 18.94 7.65
N LEU A 72 -14.11 20.03 8.18
CA LEU A 72 -13.90 20.20 9.63
C LEU A 72 -15.23 20.17 10.39
N ALA A 73 -16.25 20.89 9.92
CA ALA A 73 -17.57 20.89 10.54
C ALA A 73 -18.24 19.50 10.52
N LEU A 74 -18.01 18.70 9.47
CA LEU A 74 -18.46 17.31 9.42
C LEU A 74 -17.70 16.42 10.41
N CYS A 75 -16.39 16.64 10.58
CA CYS A 75 -15.56 15.89 11.51
C CYS A 75 -15.90 16.11 13.00
N GLU A 76 -16.63 17.16 13.33
CA GLU A 76 -17.16 17.40 14.68
C GLU A 76 -18.41 16.54 14.97
N ARG A 77 -19.13 16.10 13.93
CA ARG A 77 -20.42 15.40 14.04
C ARG A 77 -20.33 13.90 13.76
N SER A 78 -19.26 13.47 13.11
CA SER A 78 -19.06 12.09 12.67
C SER A 78 -18.03 11.36 13.54
N ALA A 79 -18.35 10.13 13.95
CA ALA A 79 -17.44 9.31 14.75
C ALA A 79 -16.21 8.86 13.96
N ASN A 80 -16.41 8.46 12.69
CA ASN A 80 -15.35 8.04 11.79
C ASN A 80 -15.39 8.84 10.49
N VAL A 81 -14.26 9.40 10.08
CA VAL A 81 -14.14 10.17 8.84
C VAL A 81 -12.90 9.76 8.06
N ILE A 82 -13.07 9.52 6.76
CA ILE A 82 -11.97 9.40 5.80
C ILE A 82 -11.99 10.63 4.89
N ILE A 83 -10.86 11.32 4.80
CA ILE A 83 -10.65 12.48 3.93
C ILE A 83 -9.78 12.04 2.75
N ASN A 84 -10.38 11.92 1.57
CA ASN A 84 -9.66 11.67 0.32
C ASN A 84 -9.17 12.99 -0.27
N THR A 85 -7.85 13.20 -0.25
CA THR A 85 -7.19 14.40 -0.78
C THR A 85 -5.86 14.01 -1.44
N HIS A 86 -5.09 14.97 -1.93
CA HIS A 86 -3.71 14.78 -2.37
C HIS A 86 -2.76 15.53 -1.41
N ALA A 87 -1.51 15.07 -1.31
CA ALA A 87 -0.45 15.82 -0.63
C ALA A 87 0.27 16.75 -1.61
N THR A 88 0.41 16.32 -2.87
CA THR A 88 1.07 17.05 -3.95
C THR A 88 0.33 16.91 -5.27
N PHE A 89 0.59 17.83 -6.19
CA PHE A 89 0.22 17.70 -7.60
C PHE A 89 1.44 17.99 -8.47
N ARG A 90 1.63 17.16 -9.51
CA ARG A 90 2.40 17.51 -10.70
C ARG A 90 1.43 17.91 -11.81
N TRP A 91 1.45 19.18 -12.20
CA TRP A 91 0.59 19.69 -13.26
C TRP A 91 1.38 20.60 -14.20
N ARG A 92 1.32 20.34 -15.51
CA ARG A 92 2.06 21.08 -16.55
C ARG A 92 3.54 21.33 -16.16
N HIS A 93 4.19 20.28 -15.65
CA HIS A 93 5.57 20.24 -15.15
C HIS A 93 5.89 21.02 -13.86
N GLY A 94 4.90 21.61 -13.19
CA GLY A 94 5.07 22.23 -11.86
C GLY A 94 4.67 21.30 -10.72
N LEU A 95 5.51 21.21 -9.68
CA LEU A 95 5.19 20.56 -8.41
C LEU A 95 4.67 21.60 -7.41
N PHE A 96 3.54 21.31 -6.76
CA PHE A 96 3.03 22.12 -5.67
C PHE A 96 2.29 21.27 -4.62
N TYR A 97 2.28 21.74 -3.38
CA TYR A 97 1.58 21.09 -2.28
C TYR A 97 0.06 21.26 -2.42
N ALA A 98 -0.68 20.23 -2.02
CA ALA A 98 -2.12 20.10 -2.21
C ALA A 98 -2.92 20.19 -0.89
N PHE A 99 -2.30 20.69 0.18
CA PHE A 99 -2.92 20.85 1.49
C PHE A 99 -2.67 22.25 2.07
N ASP A 100 -3.32 22.56 3.18
CA ASP A 100 -3.15 23.81 3.92
C ASP A 100 -2.80 23.49 5.37
N TYR A 101 -1.65 23.95 5.86
CA TYR A 101 -1.14 23.53 7.17
C TYR A 101 -2.10 23.86 8.31
N ASP A 102 -2.65 25.07 8.35
CA ASP A 102 -3.52 25.49 9.46
C ASP A 102 -4.79 24.64 9.53
N LEU A 103 -5.34 24.30 8.36
CA LEU A 103 -6.53 23.45 8.27
C LEU A 103 -6.21 21.98 8.60
N MET A 104 -5.05 21.47 8.19
CA MET A 104 -4.63 20.12 8.56
C MET A 104 -4.31 20.01 10.05
N LYS A 105 -3.74 21.07 10.65
CA LYS A 105 -3.52 21.18 12.10
C LYS A 105 -4.84 21.23 12.86
N ALA A 106 -5.83 21.99 12.37
CA ALA A 106 -7.17 22.02 12.95
C ALA A 106 -7.89 20.66 12.84
N LEU A 107 -7.71 19.96 11.71
CA LEU A 107 -8.25 18.61 11.52
C LEU A 107 -7.66 17.62 12.52
N ASN A 108 -6.34 17.72 12.76
CA ASN A 108 -5.55 16.84 13.63
C ASN A 108 -5.92 15.37 13.42
N ALA A 109 -5.76 14.88 12.19
CA ALA A 109 -6.18 13.53 11.82
C ALA A 109 -5.41 12.46 12.61
N ASP A 110 -6.07 11.35 12.93
CA ASP A 110 -5.49 10.23 13.67
C ASP A 110 -4.43 9.48 12.89
N LEU A 111 -4.68 9.29 11.59
CA LEU A 111 -3.77 8.59 10.68
C LEU A 111 -3.67 9.34 9.35
N TYR A 112 -2.49 9.27 8.75
CA TYR A 112 -2.16 9.79 7.43
C TYR A 112 -1.68 8.61 6.58
N VAL A 113 -2.47 8.24 5.58
CA VAL A 113 -2.23 7.05 4.75
C VAL A 113 -1.97 7.48 3.31
N VAL A 114 -0.81 7.16 2.76
CA VAL A 114 -0.54 7.34 1.33
C VAL A 114 -0.82 6.03 0.59
N LEU A 115 -1.69 6.10 -0.42
CA LEU A 115 -1.94 4.99 -1.31
C LEU A 115 -0.90 4.92 -2.43
N VAL A 116 -0.41 3.71 -2.70
CA VAL A 116 0.52 3.40 -3.80
C VAL A 116 -0.01 2.23 -4.63
N ASP A 117 0.38 2.14 -5.89
CA ASP A 117 0.06 1.04 -6.80
C ASP A 117 1.19 0.87 -7.81
N ASN A 118 1.14 -0.20 -8.60
CA ASN A 118 2.08 -0.45 -9.67
C ASN A 118 2.01 0.63 -10.76
N ILE A 119 3.17 0.97 -11.31
CA ILE A 119 3.32 2.05 -12.28
C ILE A 119 2.60 1.78 -13.60
N ASP A 120 2.53 0.52 -14.04
CA ASP A 120 1.83 0.11 -15.25
C ASP A 120 0.32 0.36 -15.12
N ARG A 121 -0.25 0.08 -13.93
CA ARG A 121 -1.68 0.30 -13.63
C ARG A 121 -2.02 1.78 -13.53
N VAL A 122 -1.15 2.57 -12.88
CA VAL A 122 -1.30 4.03 -12.82
C VAL A 122 -1.21 4.61 -14.23
N HIS A 123 -0.24 4.17 -15.03
CA HIS A 123 -0.08 4.59 -16.42
C HIS A 123 -1.32 4.28 -17.26
N TYR A 124 -1.86 3.06 -17.15
CA TYR A 124 -3.09 2.66 -17.83
C TYR A 124 -4.27 3.57 -17.46
N ARG A 125 -4.52 3.81 -16.16
CA ARG A 125 -5.66 4.61 -15.70
C ARG A 125 -5.54 6.08 -16.10
N LEU A 126 -4.35 6.66 -16.03
CA LEU A 126 -4.12 8.03 -16.51
C LEU A 126 -4.42 8.14 -18.01
N ARG A 127 -3.94 7.18 -18.82
CA ARG A 127 -4.25 7.17 -20.26
C ARG A 127 -5.73 6.96 -20.55
N ARG A 128 -6.40 6.04 -19.84
CA ARG A 128 -7.85 5.81 -19.92
C ARG A 128 -8.62 7.12 -19.69
N ASP A 129 -8.16 7.93 -18.74
CA ASP A 129 -8.80 9.19 -18.35
C ASP A 129 -8.37 10.40 -19.22
N GLY A 130 -7.60 10.16 -20.29
CA GLY A 130 -7.16 11.21 -21.21
C GLY A 130 -5.93 12.00 -20.77
N HIS A 131 -5.26 11.57 -19.70
CA HIS A 131 -3.99 12.13 -19.23
C HIS A 131 -2.83 11.32 -19.80
N ALA A 132 -2.37 11.67 -20.99
CA ALA A 132 -1.29 10.95 -21.69
C ALA A 132 0.06 11.69 -21.70
N ASP A 133 0.11 12.92 -21.17
CA ASP A 133 1.30 13.77 -21.13
C ASP A 133 2.13 13.49 -19.87
N HIS A 134 2.72 12.29 -19.82
CA HIS A 134 3.63 11.84 -18.76
C HIS A 134 4.55 10.74 -19.26
N THR A 135 5.75 10.65 -18.69
CA THR A 135 6.62 9.48 -18.81
C THR A 135 6.44 8.54 -17.62
N LEU A 136 6.88 7.29 -17.74
CA LEU A 136 6.94 6.41 -16.56
C LEU A 136 7.85 6.97 -15.46
N LYS A 137 8.93 7.66 -15.83
CA LYS A 137 9.81 8.35 -14.87
C LYS A 137 9.06 9.42 -14.07
N ASP A 138 8.21 10.22 -14.73
CA ASP A 138 7.39 11.23 -14.04
C ASP A 138 6.48 10.59 -12.99
N LEU A 139 5.88 9.45 -13.30
CA LEU A 139 5.04 8.72 -12.36
C LEU A 139 5.84 8.14 -11.19
N MET A 140 7.05 7.62 -11.44
CA MET A 140 7.93 7.09 -10.39
C MET A 140 8.33 8.20 -9.41
N VAL A 141 8.67 9.38 -9.91
CA VAL A 141 9.05 10.51 -9.05
C VAL A 141 7.81 11.08 -8.33
N TRP A 142 6.65 11.15 -8.98
CA TRP A 142 5.43 11.62 -8.33
C TRP A 142 5.00 10.70 -7.16
N ARG A 143 5.14 9.38 -7.31
CA ARG A 143 4.88 8.43 -6.22
C ARG A 143 5.68 8.78 -4.97
N GLU A 144 6.99 9.03 -5.12
CA GLU A 144 7.88 9.40 -4.02
C GLU A 144 7.54 10.77 -3.42
N GLU A 145 7.22 11.76 -4.24
CA GLU A 145 6.82 13.09 -3.76
C GLU A 145 5.54 13.03 -2.92
N GLU A 146 4.58 12.21 -3.33
CA GLU A 146 3.34 12.04 -2.58
C GLU A 146 3.58 11.31 -1.25
N VAL A 147 4.43 10.28 -1.24
CA VAL A 147 4.85 9.56 -0.02
C VAL A 147 5.54 10.52 0.93
N LEU A 148 6.58 11.24 0.46
CA LEU A 148 7.35 12.19 1.25
C LEU A 148 6.48 13.31 1.80
N ALA A 149 5.66 13.95 0.97
CA ALA A 149 4.82 15.07 1.41
C ALA A 149 3.76 14.63 2.43
N THR A 150 3.23 13.41 2.29
CA THR A 150 2.27 12.87 3.25
C THR A 150 2.95 12.56 4.59
N GLU A 151 4.15 11.98 4.56
CA GLU A 151 4.94 11.71 5.76
C GLU A 151 5.31 13.00 6.50
N LEU A 152 5.82 14.01 5.77
CA LEU A 152 6.13 15.33 6.32
C LEU A 152 4.88 15.96 6.94
N LEU A 153 3.73 15.90 6.25
CA LEU A 153 2.47 16.43 6.75
C LEU A 153 2.04 15.76 8.07
N ALA A 154 2.15 14.43 8.15
CA ALA A 154 1.84 13.69 9.36
C ALA A 154 2.75 14.11 10.52
N GLN A 155 4.05 14.22 10.26
CA GLN A 155 5.05 14.61 11.25
C GLN A 155 4.86 16.05 11.77
N ILE A 156 4.62 17.02 10.89
CA ILE A 156 4.46 18.44 11.29
C ILE A 156 3.12 18.72 11.99
N VAL A 157 2.09 17.88 11.76
CA VAL A 157 0.77 18.06 12.39
C VAL A 157 0.68 17.30 13.72
N ARG A 158 1.10 16.02 13.74
CA ARG A 158 0.85 15.12 14.87
C ARG A 158 2.10 14.43 15.43
N GLY A 159 3.19 14.39 14.67
CA GLY A 159 4.44 13.74 15.06
C GLY A 159 4.56 12.30 14.55
N HIS A 160 5.44 11.52 15.16
CA HIS A 160 5.74 10.16 14.73
C HIS A 160 4.60 9.16 15.03
N GLY A 161 4.57 8.05 14.29
CA GLY A 161 3.66 6.92 14.54
C GLY A 161 2.24 7.05 13.98
N CYS A 162 1.98 8.04 13.12
CA CYS A 162 0.67 8.24 12.49
C CYS A 162 0.68 8.21 10.96
N PHE A 163 1.84 7.94 10.35
CA PHE A 163 2.01 7.83 8.90
C PHE A 163 2.06 6.37 8.46
N TYR A 164 1.34 6.03 7.38
CA TYR A 164 1.31 4.70 6.80
C TYR A 164 1.36 4.73 5.28
N ILE A 165 2.10 3.80 4.68
CA ILE A 165 2.02 3.45 3.27
C ILE A 165 1.07 2.27 3.12
N ALA A 166 0.10 2.39 2.22
CA ALA A 166 -0.87 1.36 1.92
C ALA A 166 -0.91 1.06 0.43
N SER A 167 -0.89 -0.23 0.09
CA SER A 167 -1.11 -0.68 -1.29
C SER A 167 -2.58 -0.48 -1.66
N ARG A 168 -2.84 0.05 -2.85
CA ARG A 168 -4.18 0.07 -3.44
C ARG A 168 -4.64 -1.34 -3.79
N GLY A 169 -3.69 -2.20 -4.21
CA GLY A 169 -3.94 -3.57 -4.61
C GLY A 169 -4.79 -3.70 -5.87
N GLU A 170 -5.14 -4.94 -6.20
CA GLU A 170 -5.96 -5.27 -7.37
C GLU A 170 -7.39 -4.73 -7.26
N GLN A 171 -8.02 -4.49 -8.40
CA GLN A 171 -9.45 -4.13 -8.47
C GLN A 171 -10.38 -5.29 -8.06
N ASP A 172 -9.88 -6.53 -7.95
CA ASP A 172 -10.66 -7.70 -7.55
C ASP A 172 -11.29 -7.51 -6.15
N GLU A 173 -12.53 -7.95 -6.00
CA GLU A 173 -13.24 -8.03 -4.70
C GLU A 173 -12.44 -8.86 -3.68
N ARG A 174 -11.60 -9.79 -4.15
CA ARG A 174 -10.69 -10.59 -3.34
C ARG A 174 -9.48 -9.82 -2.79
N SER A 175 -9.24 -8.59 -3.23
CA SER A 175 -8.16 -7.78 -2.66
C SER A 175 -8.47 -7.43 -1.20
N ASP A 176 -7.56 -7.80 -0.31
CA ASP A 176 -7.63 -7.51 1.13
C ASP A 176 -7.17 -6.08 1.47
N CYS A 177 -6.65 -5.31 0.51
CA CYS A 177 -6.12 -3.97 0.74
C CYS A 177 -7.16 -2.99 1.33
N PRO A 178 -8.43 -2.94 0.84
CA PRO A 178 -9.48 -2.16 1.50
C PRO A 178 -9.80 -2.63 2.92
N ALA A 179 -9.72 -3.95 3.18
CA ALA A 179 -9.95 -4.51 4.51
C ALA A 179 -8.84 -4.11 5.49
N MET A 180 -7.60 -4.03 5.03
CA MET A 180 -6.47 -3.51 5.82
C MET A 180 -6.71 -2.06 6.26
N LEU A 181 -7.15 -1.16 5.38
CA LEU A 181 -7.48 0.21 5.77
C LEU A 181 -8.70 0.28 6.71
N ALA A 182 -9.70 -0.58 6.51
CA ALA A 182 -10.83 -0.71 7.44
C ALA A 182 -10.38 -1.19 8.83
N ASN A 183 -9.41 -2.09 8.92
CA ASN A 183 -8.83 -2.54 10.19
C ASN A 183 -8.06 -1.40 10.89
N LEU A 184 -7.28 -0.59 10.17
CA LEU A 184 -6.65 0.60 10.75
C LEU A 184 -7.67 1.58 11.35
N LEU A 185 -8.84 1.72 10.71
CA LEU A 185 -9.94 2.56 11.19
C LEU A 185 -10.65 1.97 12.42
N LEU A 186 -11.05 0.69 12.36
CA LEU A 186 -11.98 0.08 13.31
C LEU A 186 -11.30 -0.72 14.42
N ARG A 187 -10.08 -1.20 14.18
CA ARG A 187 -9.32 -2.10 15.07
C ARG A 187 -7.88 -1.59 15.21
N PRO A 188 -7.66 -0.36 15.69
CA PRO A 188 -6.32 0.25 15.77
C PRO A 188 -5.34 -0.57 16.64
N ASN A 189 -5.87 -1.32 17.62
CA ASN A 189 -5.10 -2.19 18.51
C ASN A 189 -4.77 -3.56 17.91
N LEU A 190 -5.28 -3.90 16.73
CA LEU A 190 -4.88 -5.12 16.04
C LEU A 190 -3.41 -4.99 15.66
N ARG A 191 -2.63 -6.05 15.96
CA ARG A 191 -1.21 -6.10 15.62
C ARG A 191 -1.02 -5.95 14.12
N LYS A 192 -0.01 -5.16 13.77
CA LYS A 192 0.40 -4.87 12.39
C LYS A 192 1.58 -5.76 12.04
N ALA A 193 1.46 -6.52 10.96
CA ALA A 193 2.49 -7.46 10.54
C ALA A 193 2.99 -7.12 9.14
N TYR A 194 4.31 -7.00 8.98
CA TYR A 194 4.94 -7.06 7.67
C TYR A 194 5.07 -8.53 7.25
N LEU A 195 4.59 -8.86 6.06
CA LEU A 195 4.72 -10.21 5.51
C LEU A 195 5.97 -10.29 4.64
N SER A 196 6.84 -11.25 4.94
CA SER A 196 8.08 -11.50 4.19
C SER A 196 8.04 -12.90 3.57
N PHE A 197 8.40 -13.01 2.30
CA PHE A 197 8.43 -14.27 1.56
C PHE A 197 9.25 -14.10 0.27
N PRO A 198 9.80 -15.18 -0.30
CA PRO A 198 10.61 -15.07 -1.51
C PRO A 198 9.77 -14.68 -2.74
N MET A 199 10.00 -13.48 -3.28
CA MET A 199 9.33 -13.01 -4.51
C MET A 199 10.09 -13.41 -5.80
N SER A 200 11.42 -13.46 -5.76
CA SER A 200 12.26 -13.64 -6.96
C SER A 200 12.38 -15.08 -7.50
N HIS A 201 11.98 -16.09 -6.73
CA HIS A 201 12.12 -17.52 -7.11
C HIS A 201 10.85 -18.13 -7.73
N VAL A 202 9.88 -17.27 -8.07
CA VAL A 202 8.53 -17.65 -8.50
C VAL A 202 8.37 -17.61 -10.03
N SER A 203 9.38 -17.16 -10.77
CA SER A 203 9.30 -16.84 -12.20
C SER A 203 9.75 -17.96 -13.16
N SER A 204 9.75 -19.24 -12.75
CA SER A 204 10.08 -20.34 -13.67
C SER A 204 9.14 -21.52 -13.48
N ASP A 205 8.50 -21.99 -14.56
CA ASP A 205 7.51 -23.07 -14.82
C ASP A 205 7.33 -24.29 -13.88
N SER A 206 8.00 -24.36 -12.73
CA SER A 206 7.85 -25.34 -11.65
C SER A 206 7.30 -24.75 -10.33
N SER A 207 6.70 -23.55 -10.37
CA SER A 207 6.37 -22.73 -9.18
C SER A 207 4.95 -22.84 -8.58
N GLY A 208 4.03 -23.63 -9.15
CA GLY A 208 2.61 -23.60 -8.73
C GLY A 208 2.37 -23.98 -7.26
N ALA A 209 3.08 -24.98 -6.74
CA ALA A 209 2.95 -25.41 -5.33
C ALA A 209 3.54 -24.36 -4.37
N LEU A 210 4.68 -23.76 -4.72
CA LEU A 210 5.34 -22.72 -3.94
C LEU A 210 4.46 -21.46 -3.84
N LEU A 211 3.90 -21.04 -4.97
CA LEU A 211 2.92 -19.96 -5.05
C LEU A 211 1.70 -20.24 -4.18
N GLY A 212 1.13 -21.45 -4.27
CA GLY A 212 -0.02 -21.84 -3.45
C GLY A 212 0.27 -21.82 -1.95
N GLU A 213 1.49 -22.16 -1.55
CA GLU A 213 1.95 -22.08 -0.15
C GLU A 213 2.06 -20.61 0.30
N ILE A 214 2.71 -19.75 -0.50
CA ILE A 214 2.82 -18.31 -0.23
C ILE A 214 1.42 -17.68 -0.13
N GLU A 215 0.52 -17.93 -1.07
CA GLU A 215 -0.86 -17.40 -1.05
C GLU A 215 -1.65 -17.89 0.16
N THR A 216 -1.44 -19.14 0.58
CA THR A 216 -2.06 -19.66 1.80
C THR A 216 -1.53 -18.95 3.03
N PHE A 217 -0.21 -18.77 3.13
CA PHE A 217 0.40 -17.99 4.20
C PHE A 217 -0.13 -16.55 4.26
N ARG A 218 -0.12 -15.83 3.13
CA ARG A 218 -0.61 -14.46 3.01
C ARG A 218 -2.05 -14.35 3.51
N ARG A 219 -2.93 -15.22 3.02
CA ARG A 219 -4.34 -15.26 3.41
C ARG A 219 -4.53 -15.56 4.89
N GLU A 220 -3.83 -16.54 5.44
CA GLU A 220 -3.96 -16.87 6.87
C GLU A 220 -3.47 -15.70 7.76
N MET A 221 -2.37 -15.04 7.44
CA MET A 221 -1.91 -13.88 8.22
C MET A 221 -2.90 -12.69 8.13
N LYS A 222 -3.42 -12.40 6.93
CA LYS A 222 -4.38 -11.30 6.70
C LYS A 222 -5.73 -11.51 7.43
N ARG A 223 -6.09 -12.74 7.80
CA ARG A 223 -7.26 -13.02 8.67
C ARG A 223 -7.07 -12.57 10.11
N HIS A 224 -5.83 -12.53 10.58
CA HIS A 224 -5.51 -12.38 11.98
C HIS A 224 -4.89 -11.01 12.32
N PHE A 225 -4.23 -10.38 11.36
CA PHE A 225 -3.47 -9.14 11.57
C PHE A 225 -3.83 -8.06 10.57
N THR A 226 -3.44 -6.82 10.87
CA THR A 226 -3.38 -5.76 9.85
C THR A 226 -2.07 -5.94 9.09
N CYS A 227 -2.12 -6.58 7.92
CA CYS A 227 -0.89 -6.93 7.19
C CYS A 227 -0.47 -5.86 6.19
N PHE A 228 0.84 -5.60 6.14
CA PHE A 228 1.50 -4.89 5.06
C PHE A 228 2.28 -5.91 4.24
N ASP A 229 1.95 -5.99 2.96
CA ASP A 229 2.34 -7.09 2.09
C ASP A 229 3.03 -6.53 0.84
N PRO A 230 4.35 -6.77 0.67
CA PRO A 230 5.09 -6.26 -0.47
C PRO A 230 4.58 -6.85 -1.80
N GLY A 231 3.97 -8.03 -1.79
CA GLY A 231 3.37 -8.66 -2.96
C GLY A 231 2.10 -7.97 -3.45
N ASP A 232 1.54 -7.01 -2.71
CA ASP A 232 0.42 -6.18 -3.18
C ASP A 232 0.88 -5.06 -4.14
N VAL A 233 2.20 -4.78 -4.23
CA VAL A 233 2.83 -3.89 -5.22
C VAL A 233 4.15 -4.50 -5.74
N GLU A 234 4.03 -5.29 -6.80
CA GLU A 234 5.14 -6.05 -7.40
C GLU A 234 5.44 -5.55 -8.81
N GLU A 235 6.65 -5.05 -9.06
CA GLU A 235 7.02 -4.37 -10.32
C GLU A 235 8.28 -4.96 -10.99
N LYS A 236 9.00 -5.90 -10.34
CA LYS A 236 10.21 -6.52 -10.90
C LYS A 236 9.92 -7.30 -12.18
N PHE A 237 8.70 -7.82 -12.34
CA PHE A 237 8.30 -8.50 -13.56
C PHE A 237 8.40 -7.55 -14.78
N LEU A 238 8.16 -6.24 -14.62
CA LEU A 238 8.31 -5.24 -15.68
C LEU A 238 9.77 -5.15 -16.16
N CYS A 239 10.73 -5.23 -15.23
CA CYS A 239 12.15 -5.21 -15.57
C CYS A 239 12.53 -6.41 -16.45
N ALA A 240 12.06 -7.61 -16.09
CA ALA A 240 12.31 -8.82 -16.87
C ALA A 240 11.71 -8.73 -18.29
N MET A 241 10.44 -8.30 -18.38
CA MET A 241 9.75 -8.12 -19.66
C MET A 241 10.43 -7.08 -20.55
N ALA A 242 10.87 -5.95 -19.98
CA ALA A 242 11.54 -4.90 -20.75
C ALA A 242 12.91 -5.34 -21.27
N LEU A 243 13.68 -6.09 -20.47
CA LEU A 243 14.96 -6.65 -20.89
C LEU A 243 14.81 -7.67 -22.02
N GLU A 244 13.78 -8.53 -21.95
CA GLU A 244 13.45 -9.48 -23.01
C GLU A 244 13.01 -8.75 -24.29
N ALA A 245 12.05 -7.82 -24.17
CA ALA A 245 11.59 -7.01 -25.28
C ALA A 245 12.73 -6.23 -25.97
N ALA A 246 13.68 -5.69 -25.19
CA ALA A 246 14.84 -5.01 -25.74
C ALA A 246 15.79 -5.93 -26.52
N ARG A 247 15.99 -7.17 -26.06
CA ARG A 247 16.80 -8.19 -26.78
C ARG A 247 16.17 -8.56 -28.11
N ASP A 248 14.84 -8.65 -28.14
CA ASP A 248 14.05 -9.01 -29.33
C ASP A 248 13.71 -7.79 -30.21
N ALA A 249 14.24 -6.60 -29.89
CA ALA A 249 13.97 -5.33 -30.57
C ALA A 249 12.46 -4.94 -30.62
N HIS A 250 11.67 -5.42 -29.66
CA HIS A 250 10.29 -4.99 -29.46
C HIS A 250 10.25 -3.60 -28.83
N ARG A 251 9.54 -2.67 -29.49
CA ARG A 251 9.42 -1.27 -29.05
C ARG A 251 8.56 -1.09 -27.81
N THR A 252 7.64 -2.02 -27.57
CA THR A 252 6.62 -1.92 -26.54
C THR A 252 6.41 -3.23 -25.83
N ILE A 253 5.99 -3.16 -24.55
CA ILE A 253 5.49 -4.30 -23.78
C ILE A 253 4.01 -4.07 -23.43
N GLU A 254 3.24 -5.15 -23.40
CA GLU A 254 1.85 -5.15 -22.92
C GLU A 254 1.76 -5.86 -21.58
N VAL A 255 1.16 -5.20 -20.59
CA VAL A 255 1.02 -5.72 -19.23
C VAL A 255 -0.38 -5.44 -18.69
N GLY A 256 -0.88 -6.32 -17.83
CA GLY A 256 -2.17 -6.16 -17.14
C GLY A 256 -3.20 -7.21 -17.56
N PRO A 257 -4.32 -7.29 -16.83
CA PRO A 257 -5.36 -8.27 -17.12
C PRO A 257 -6.06 -7.95 -18.45
N PRO A 258 -6.76 -8.93 -19.05
CA PRO A 258 -7.58 -8.70 -20.23
C PRO A 258 -8.56 -7.54 -20.01
N GLY A 259 -8.60 -6.58 -20.95
CA GLY A 259 -9.45 -5.38 -20.84
C GLY A 259 -8.79 -4.17 -20.15
N GLU A 260 -7.74 -4.39 -19.36
CA GLU A 260 -6.98 -3.32 -18.68
C GLU A 260 -5.48 -3.38 -19.00
N ARG A 261 -5.14 -3.72 -20.24
CA ARG A 261 -3.74 -3.78 -20.68
C ARG A 261 -3.14 -2.39 -20.86
N ALA A 262 -2.04 -2.14 -20.15
CA ALA A 262 -1.16 -1.01 -20.40
C ALA A 262 -0.20 -1.35 -21.55
N VAL A 263 -0.09 -0.44 -22.51
CA VAL A 263 0.98 -0.48 -23.53
C VAL A 263 2.09 0.47 -23.08
N LEU A 264 3.25 -0.09 -22.77
CA LEU A 264 4.40 0.65 -22.27
C LEU A 264 5.51 0.66 -23.32
N GLU A 265 6.14 1.82 -23.53
CA GLU A 265 7.34 1.91 -24.36
C GLU A 265 8.51 1.22 -23.66
N THR A 266 9.14 0.23 -24.31
CA THR A 266 10.21 -0.59 -23.72
C THR A 266 11.33 0.28 -23.16
N HIS A 267 11.74 1.32 -23.88
CA HIS A 267 12.82 2.21 -23.45
C HIS A 267 12.47 2.98 -22.16
N GLN A 268 11.21 3.40 -21.97
CA GLN A 268 10.80 4.07 -20.73
C GLN A 268 10.83 3.13 -19.53
N VAL A 269 10.53 1.84 -19.73
CA VAL A 269 10.62 0.84 -18.65
C VAL A 269 12.08 0.58 -18.30
N LEU A 270 12.97 0.48 -19.29
CA LEU A 270 14.41 0.38 -19.07
C LEU A 270 14.96 1.57 -18.26
N ASP A 271 14.52 2.78 -18.59
CA ASP A 271 14.95 4.03 -17.93
C ASP A 271 14.59 4.09 -16.43
N ILE A 272 13.58 3.34 -15.99
CA ILE A 272 13.11 3.33 -14.59
C ILE A 272 13.49 2.07 -13.81
N ILE A 273 14.28 1.15 -14.36
CA ILE A 273 14.68 -0.09 -13.64
C ILE A 273 15.36 0.25 -12.31
N SER A 274 16.26 1.24 -12.30
CA SER A 274 16.94 1.66 -11.07
C SER A 274 15.99 2.32 -10.07
N ASP A 275 14.97 3.03 -10.55
CA ASP A 275 13.92 3.60 -9.69
C ASP A 275 13.04 2.50 -9.07
N ILE A 276 12.64 1.48 -9.85
CA ILE A 276 11.89 0.33 -9.33
C ILE A 276 12.67 -0.34 -8.21
N ASP A 277 13.96 -0.61 -8.45
CA ASP A 277 14.84 -1.27 -7.48
C ASP A 277 15.00 -0.45 -6.19
N GLY A 278 15.24 0.85 -6.33
CA GLY A 278 15.39 1.77 -5.20
C GLY A 278 14.09 1.94 -4.41
N GLN A 279 12.95 2.04 -5.09
CA GLN A 279 11.66 2.25 -4.44
C GLN A 279 11.14 0.99 -3.75
N ILE A 280 11.36 -0.21 -4.30
CA ILE A 280 11.07 -1.47 -3.59
C ILE A 280 11.85 -1.50 -2.26
N TYR A 281 13.15 -1.23 -2.32
CA TYR A 281 13.99 -1.23 -1.12
C TYR A 281 13.53 -0.22 -0.06
N ALA A 282 13.33 1.05 -0.46
CA ALA A 282 12.92 2.10 0.46
C ALA A 282 11.51 1.88 1.03
N ARG A 283 10.57 1.41 0.20
CA ARG A 283 9.20 1.13 0.60
C ARG A 283 9.15 -0.03 1.58
N ASP A 284 9.78 -1.16 1.28
CA ASP A 284 9.68 -2.37 2.09
C ASP A 284 10.22 -2.13 3.51
N PHE A 285 11.30 -1.36 3.66
CA PHE A 285 11.79 -0.92 4.97
C PHE A 285 10.79 -0.02 5.70
N LYS A 286 10.15 0.93 5.01
CA LYS A 286 9.07 1.73 5.60
C LYS A 286 7.87 0.88 6.02
N LEU A 287 7.53 -0.17 5.25
CA LEU A 287 6.46 -1.12 5.60
C LEU A 287 6.81 -1.94 6.85
N ILE A 288 8.08 -2.31 7.02
CA ILE A 288 8.57 -2.92 8.26
C ILE A 288 8.47 -1.91 9.41
N ASP A 289 8.96 -0.68 9.22
CA ASP A 289 9.00 0.37 10.25
C ASP A 289 7.62 0.70 10.82
N GLN A 290 6.58 0.74 9.98
CA GLN A 290 5.19 0.99 10.41
C GLN A 290 4.48 -0.25 11.01
N SER A 291 5.11 -1.42 10.98
CA SER A 291 4.57 -2.68 11.52
C SER A 291 5.01 -2.91 12.97
N ASP A 292 4.23 -3.67 13.73
CA ASP A 292 4.61 -4.09 15.09
C ASP A 292 5.58 -5.28 15.05
N MET A 293 5.48 -6.11 14.00
CA MET A 293 6.25 -7.36 13.85
C MET A 293 6.46 -7.71 12.38
N ILE A 294 7.39 -8.62 12.13
CA ILE A 294 7.58 -9.29 10.84
C ILE A 294 7.21 -10.77 10.97
N VAL A 295 6.48 -11.29 9.99
CA VAL A 295 6.23 -12.73 9.83
C VAL A 295 6.79 -13.14 8.48
N SER A 296 7.84 -13.94 8.49
CA SER A 296 8.55 -14.39 7.29
C SER A 296 8.28 -15.87 7.02
N LEU A 297 7.86 -16.19 5.80
CA LEU A 297 7.78 -17.56 5.30
C LEU A 297 9.05 -17.88 4.50
N VAL A 298 9.78 -18.90 4.95
CA VAL A 298 10.88 -19.51 4.19
C VAL A 298 10.41 -20.89 3.72
N PRO A 299 9.91 -21.01 2.49
CA PRO A 299 9.46 -22.27 1.94
C PRO A 299 10.63 -23.19 1.55
N ALA A 300 10.34 -24.47 1.34
CA ALA A 300 11.30 -25.44 0.84
C ALA A 300 11.25 -25.51 -0.69
N GLN A 301 12.42 -25.49 -1.34
CA GLN A 301 12.55 -25.78 -2.76
C GLN A 301 12.34 -27.28 -3.03
N ALA A 302 12.18 -27.66 -4.31
CA ALA A 302 11.98 -29.06 -4.71
C ALA A 302 13.14 -29.98 -4.28
N ASP A 303 14.35 -29.44 -4.12
CA ASP A 303 15.54 -30.16 -3.63
C ASP A 303 15.69 -30.13 -2.10
N GLY A 304 14.71 -29.58 -1.37
CA GLY A 304 14.68 -29.47 0.08
C GLY A 304 15.47 -28.30 0.66
N ARG A 305 16.10 -27.46 -0.18
CA ARG A 305 16.84 -26.27 0.28
C ARG A 305 15.89 -25.12 0.67
N PRO A 306 16.34 -24.20 1.54
CA PRO A 306 15.61 -22.97 1.80
C PRO A 306 15.47 -22.11 0.54
N ALA A 307 14.23 -21.76 0.19
CA ALA A 307 13.95 -20.66 -0.72
C ALA A 307 14.11 -19.33 0.05
N LEU A 308 15.36 -18.99 0.36
CA LEU A 308 15.73 -17.77 1.08
C LEU A 308 16.46 -16.83 0.12
N SER A 309 16.01 -15.59 0.04
CA SER A 309 16.64 -14.55 -0.77
C SER A 309 17.38 -13.54 0.12
N SER A 310 18.37 -12.84 -0.45
CA SER A 310 19.07 -11.75 0.26
C SER A 310 18.15 -10.58 0.61
N GLY A 311 17.00 -10.44 -0.08
CA GLY A 311 15.94 -9.52 0.31
C GLY A 311 15.39 -9.89 1.69
N VAL A 312 14.91 -11.13 1.84
CA VAL A 312 14.34 -11.65 3.09
C VAL A 312 15.33 -11.56 4.25
N GLU A 313 16.60 -11.92 4.05
CA GLU A 313 17.61 -11.80 5.12
C GLU A 313 17.79 -10.36 5.60
N ARG A 314 17.79 -9.38 4.68
CA ARG A 314 17.88 -7.95 5.04
C ARG A 314 16.63 -7.45 5.75
N GLU A 315 15.46 -7.91 5.35
CA GLU A 315 14.20 -7.58 6.03
C GLU A 315 14.20 -8.08 7.48
N LEU A 316 14.63 -9.32 7.71
CA LEU A 316 14.75 -9.91 9.04
C LEU A 316 15.75 -9.12 9.91
N GLN A 317 16.92 -8.77 9.35
CA GLN A 317 17.93 -7.99 10.05
C GLN A 317 17.42 -6.58 10.39
N HIS A 318 16.79 -5.89 9.44
CA HIS A 318 16.23 -4.54 9.65
C HIS A 318 15.15 -4.55 10.74
N ALA A 319 14.26 -5.55 10.72
CA ALA A 319 13.24 -5.70 11.75
C ALA A 319 13.84 -5.96 13.15
N HIS A 320 14.87 -6.80 13.23
CA HIS A 320 15.59 -7.09 14.48
C HIS A 320 16.28 -5.84 15.04
N GLU A 321 17.00 -5.10 14.20
CA GLU A 321 17.67 -3.84 14.59
C GLU A 321 16.66 -2.76 15.01
N ALA A 322 15.47 -2.76 14.41
CA ALA A 322 14.35 -1.92 14.81
C ALA A 322 13.60 -2.42 16.06
N THR A 323 14.10 -3.47 16.74
CA THR A 323 13.53 -4.06 17.96
C THR A 323 12.10 -4.59 17.81
N LYS A 324 11.74 -5.02 16.59
CA LYS A 324 10.43 -5.63 16.30
C LYS A 324 10.44 -7.11 16.63
N ASP A 325 9.26 -7.69 16.85
CA ASP A 325 9.14 -9.14 16.95
C ASP A 325 9.39 -9.78 15.57
N VAL A 326 10.31 -10.75 15.52
CA VAL A 326 10.73 -11.43 14.30
C VAL A 326 10.28 -12.89 14.33
N PHE A 327 9.26 -13.23 13.54
CA PHE A 327 8.72 -14.58 13.45
C PHE A 327 9.06 -15.22 12.12
N VAL A 328 9.65 -16.43 12.15
CA VAL A 328 10.08 -17.14 10.94
C VAL A 328 9.40 -18.50 10.84
N ILE A 329 8.71 -18.75 9.74
CA ILE A 329 8.12 -20.05 9.40
C ILE A 329 9.08 -20.75 8.45
N TRP A 330 9.85 -21.71 8.99
CA TRP A 330 10.90 -22.42 8.30
C TRP A 330 10.44 -23.82 7.87
N ARG A 331 10.14 -23.96 6.58
CA ARG A 331 9.69 -25.22 5.95
C ARG A 331 10.80 -26.20 5.57
N PRO A 332 12.04 -25.78 5.23
CA PRO A 332 13.10 -26.71 4.85
C PRO A 332 13.45 -27.72 5.93
N GLY A 333 13.83 -28.92 5.51
CA GLY A 333 14.33 -29.96 6.41
C GLY A 333 15.69 -29.60 7.02
N ALA A 334 16.50 -28.85 6.29
CA ALA A 334 17.77 -28.30 6.79
C ALA A 334 17.53 -27.37 7.99
N ALA A 335 18.51 -27.29 8.90
CA ALA A 335 18.45 -26.34 10.00
C ALA A 335 18.57 -24.89 9.48
N PRO A 336 17.86 -23.92 10.08
CA PRO A 336 18.09 -22.51 9.79
C PRO A 336 19.54 -22.09 10.10
N SER A 337 20.04 -21.09 9.38
CA SER A 337 21.37 -20.54 9.66
C SER A 337 21.40 -19.78 10.99
N PRO A 338 22.58 -19.59 11.60
CA PRO A 338 22.71 -18.76 12.80
C PRO A 338 22.17 -17.33 12.60
N PHE A 339 22.31 -16.76 11.41
CA PHE A 339 21.78 -15.43 11.10
C PHE A 339 20.25 -15.37 11.23
N VAL A 340 19.54 -16.46 10.91
CA VAL A 340 18.08 -16.54 11.09
C VAL A 340 17.75 -16.81 12.56
N THR A 341 18.45 -17.71 13.24
CA THR A 341 18.11 -18.06 14.63
C THR A 341 18.45 -16.97 15.63
N GLU A 342 19.49 -16.17 15.39
CA GLU A 342 19.88 -15.05 16.27
C GLU A 342 19.00 -13.81 16.08
N THR A 343 18.45 -13.62 14.87
CA THR A 343 17.55 -12.49 14.59
C THR A 343 16.10 -12.79 14.95
N ALA A 344 15.68 -14.05 14.88
CA ALA A 344 14.30 -14.46 15.13
C ALA A 344 13.94 -14.48 16.62
N THR A 345 12.82 -13.84 16.97
CA THR A 345 12.14 -14.03 18.26
C THR A 345 11.68 -15.49 18.40
N ARG A 346 11.16 -16.09 17.33
CA ARG A 346 10.77 -17.51 17.30
C ARG A 346 10.74 -18.07 15.87
N VAL A 347 11.13 -19.35 15.75
CA VAL A 347 11.07 -20.12 14.51
C VAL A 347 10.01 -21.22 14.63
N PHE A 348 9.22 -21.42 13.58
CA PHE A 348 8.14 -22.42 13.48
C PHE A 348 8.36 -23.34 12.28
N ARG A 349 7.82 -24.56 12.31
CA ARG A 349 7.86 -25.51 11.18
C ARG A 349 6.66 -25.42 10.24
N SER A 350 5.61 -24.71 10.66
CA SER A 350 4.39 -24.53 9.85
C SER A 350 3.64 -23.25 10.18
N VAL A 351 2.78 -22.82 9.26
CA VAL A 351 1.85 -21.70 9.48
C VAL A 351 0.92 -21.98 10.66
N SER A 352 0.40 -23.19 10.78
CA SER A 352 -0.51 -23.58 11.87
C SER A 352 0.17 -23.47 13.25
N GLU A 353 1.43 -23.87 13.35
CA GLU A 353 2.20 -23.75 14.60
C GLU A 353 2.41 -22.28 14.99
N ALA A 354 2.72 -21.41 14.01
CA ALA A 354 2.85 -19.98 14.24
C ALA A 354 1.52 -19.37 14.71
N VAL A 355 0.41 -19.69 14.05
CA VAL A 355 -0.93 -19.21 14.44
C VAL A 355 -1.30 -19.65 15.86
N GLN A 356 -1.03 -20.91 16.22
CA GLN A 356 -1.29 -21.40 17.57
C GLN A 356 -0.47 -20.60 18.60
N PHE A 357 0.82 -20.38 18.34
CA PHE A 357 1.65 -19.55 19.20
C PHE A 357 1.10 -18.13 19.35
N PHE A 358 0.64 -17.52 18.25
CA PHE A 358 0.09 -16.17 18.28
C PHE A 358 -1.21 -16.08 19.09
N LEU A 359 -2.05 -17.12 19.06
CA LEU A 359 -3.24 -17.23 19.91
C LEU A 359 -2.84 -17.37 21.39
N ASP A 360 -1.94 -18.32 21.69
CA ASP A 360 -1.55 -18.64 23.07
C ASP A 360 -0.83 -17.48 23.78
N ASN A 361 -0.16 -16.61 23.01
CA ASN A 361 0.62 -15.49 23.54
C ASN A 361 -0.09 -14.12 23.34
N GLY A 362 -1.37 -14.12 22.93
CA GLY A 362 -2.18 -12.90 22.85
C GLY A 362 -1.79 -11.92 21.73
N PHE A 363 -1.06 -12.37 20.71
CA PHE A 363 -0.82 -11.59 19.49
C PHE A 363 -2.10 -11.49 18.65
N ILE A 364 -2.88 -12.58 18.63
CA ILE A 364 -4.21 -12.62 18.02
C ILE A 364 -5.23 -12.47 19.15
N PRO A 365 -6.13 -11.48 19.08
CA PRO A 365 -7.18 -11.35 20.09
C PRO A 365 -8.06 -12.60 20.08
N PRO A 366 -8.46 -13.14 21.25
CA PRO A 366 -9.36 -14.27 21.28
C PRO A 366 -10.65 -13.93 20.53
N PRO A 367 -11.28 -14.89 19.84
CA PRO A 367 -12.57 -14.66 19.19
C PRO A 367 -13.52 -14.06 20.23
N ALA A 368 -14.23 -13.00 19.85
CA ALA A 368 -15.20 -12.37 20.74
C ALA A 368 -16.15 -13.46 21.26
N ALA A 369 -16.29 -13.54 22.58
CA ALA A 369 -17.17 -14.52 23.20
C ALA A 369 -18.63 -14.22 22.81
N GLY A 370 -19.16 -14.96 21.83
CA GLY A 370 -20.57 -14.97 21.41
C GLY A 370 -20.86 -14.21 20.11
N GLY A 371 -21.78 -14.66 19.25
CA GLY A 371 -22.87 -15.61 19.51
C GLY A 371 -22.92 -16.79 18.54
N LEU A 372 -23.18 -17.97 19.08
CA LEU A 372 -23.65 -19.15 18.34
C LEU A 372 -25.07 -18.96 17.74
N PHE A 373 -25.67 -17.77 17.86
CA PHE A 373 -26.97 -17.39 17.30
C PHE A 373 -27.11 -15.85 17.15
N GLN A 374 -26.34 -15.21 16.27
CA GLN A 374 -26.67 -13.85 15.78
C GLN A 374 -26.56 -13.77 14.27
#